data_AF-A0AA37PGC3-F1
#
_entry.id   AF-A0AA37PGC3-F1
#
_cell.length_a   1.000
_cell.length_b   1.000
_cell.length_c   1.000
_cell.angle_alpha   90.00
_cell.angle_beta   90.00
_cell.angle_gamma   90.00
#
_symmetry.space_group_name_H-M   'P 1'
#
loop_
_entity.id
_entity.type
_entity.pdbx_description
1 polymer ?
#
loop_
_entity_poly.entity_id
_entity_poly.type
_entity_poly.pdbx_seq_one_letter_code
_entity_poly.pdbx_strand_id
1 'polypeptide(L)'
;MANDMLREASVSGRNPEWHFYFRLCLASYQTLYSGFRVAKGIVFSLLSMAIERGVIDLRAANAIRKDFELRGMHHDMSDRVPEYLMVDLDLAMTDPSAAQAETLVQKFHKLQLHKTNDSKRIVTTG
;
A
#
# COMPACT_ATOMS: atom_id res chain seq x y z
N MET A 1 13.48 -6.33 6.88
CA MET A 1 12.65 -6.28 5.64
C MET A 1 11.35 -5.51 5.91
N ALA A 2 10.48 -5.28 4.92
CA ALA A 2 9.24 -4.47 5.09
C ALA A 2 8.32 -4.98 6.22
N ASN A 3 8.26 -6.30 6.40
CA ASN A 3 7.47 -6.93 7.46
C ASN A 3 7.96 -6.60 8.86
N ASP A 4 9.28 -6.69 9.08
CA ASP A 4 9.89 -6.31 10.36
C ASP A 4 9.63 -4.83 10.65
N MET A 5 9.80 -3.97 9.65
CA MET A 5 9.57 -2.53 9.78
C MET A 5 8.11 -2.22 10.13
N LEU A 6 7.13 -2.81 9.44
CA LEU A 6 5.71 -2.59 9.75
C LEU A 6 5.32 -3.17 11.10
N ARG A 7 5.92 -4.30 11.51
CA ARG A 7 5.73 -4.89 12.83
C ARG A 7 6.28 -3.97 13.91
N GLU A 8 7.49 -3.46 13.75
CA GLU A 8 8.09 -2.48 14.66
C GLU A 8 7.27 -1.20 14.75
N ALA A 9 6.80 -0.67 13.61
CA ALA A 9 5.98 0.54 13.56
C ALA A 9 4.61 0.39 14.25
N SER A 10 4.05 -0.82 14.27
CA SER A 10 2.76 -1.10 14.92
C SER A 10 2.85 -1.14 16.45
N VAL A 11 4.04 -1.35 17.01
CA VAL A 11 4.26 -1.35 18.46
C VAL A 11 4.41 0.10 18.92
N SER A 12 3.36 0.65 19.53
CA SER A 12 3.34 2.03 20.05
C SER A 12 4.56 2.32 20.91
N GLY A 13 5.45 3.21 20.45
CA GLY A 13 6.57 3.73 21.23
C GLY A 13 7.98 3.40 20.72
N ARG A 14 8.17 2.69 19.60
CA ARG A 14 9.51 2.47 19.02
C ARG A 14 9.68 3.17 17.67
N ASN A 15 10.65 4.09 17.68
CA ASN A 15 11.26 4.81 16.55
C ASN A 15 10.30 5.59 15.61
N PRO A 16 10.06 6.90 15.84
CA PRO A 16 9.24 7.72 14.94
C PRO A 16 9.81 7.84 13.51
N GLU A 17 11.06 7.44 13.28
CA GLU A 17 11.71 7.49 11.97
C GLU A 17 11.16 6.44 10.99
N TRP A 18 10.41 5.41 11.44
CA TRP A 18 9.83 4.41 10.53
C TRP A 18 9.02 5.07 9.41
N HIS A 19 8.33 6.17 9.71
CA HIS A 19 7.54 6.91 8.73
C HIS A 19 8.42 7.64 7.71
N PHE A 20 9.60 8.13 8.12
CA PHE A 20 10.60 8.67 7.21
C PHE A 20 11.14 7.58 6.28
N TYR A 21 11.58 6.44 6.82
CA TYR A 21 12.10 5.33 6.02
C TYR A 21 11.03 4.72 5.10
N PHE A 22 9.77 4.64 5.56
CA PHE A 22 8.65 4.21 4.73
C PHE A 22 8.46 5.15 3.54
N ARG A 23 8.40 6.47 3.77
CA ARG A 23 8.29 7.45 2.69
C ARG A 23 9.48 7.42 1.73
N LEU A 24 10.69 7.27 2.26
CA LEU A 24 11.90 7.14 1.44
C LEU A 24 11.83 5.89 0.54
N CYS A 25 11.43 4.76 1.10
CA CYS A 25 11.22 3.51 0.35
C CYS A 25 10.20 3.70 -0.78
N LEU A 26 9.06 4.33 -0.48
CA LEU A 26 8.04 4.62 -1.48
C LEU A 26 8.54 5.58 -2.56
N ALA A 27 9.35 6.58 -2.21
CA ALA A 27 9.98 7.48 -3.17
C ALA A 27 10.97 6.75 -4.09
N SER A 28 11.72 5.78 -3.57
CA SER A 28 12.58 4.92 -4.42
C SER A 28 11.76 4.12 -5.43
N TYR A 29 10.57 3.63 -5.04
CA TYR A 29 9.64 3.00 -5.97
C TYR A 29 9.02 3.97 -6.98
N GLN A 30 8.89 5.27 -6.66
CA GLN A 30 8.47 6.28 -7.63
C GLN A 30 9.49 6.40 -8.77
N THR A 31 10.79 6.40 -8.45
CA THR A 31 11.85 6.39 -9.47
C THR A 31 11.79 5.13 -10.33
N LEU A 32 11.60 3.96 -9.70
CA LEU A 32 11.48 2.69 -10.40
C LEU A 32 10.21 2.60 -11.25
N TYR A 33 9.11 3.21 -10.84
CA TYR A 33 7.83 3.16 -11.56
C TYR A 33 7.94 3.72 -12.98
N SER A 34 8.83 4.68 -13.22
CA SER A 34 9.09 5.23 -14.56
C SER A 34 9.51 4.15 -15.58
N GLY A 35 10.16 3.07 -15.12
CA GLY A 35 10.61 1.96 -15.98
C GLY A 35 10.04 0.58 -15.64
N PHE A 36 9.45 0.40 -14.46
CA PHE A 36 9.08 -0.90 -13.91
C PHE A 36 7.70 -0.88 -13.25
N ARG A 37 6.72 -1.47 -13.96
CA ARG A 37 5.31 -1.58 -13.53
C ARG A 37 5.13 -2.21 -12.14
N VAL A 38 6.02 -3.14 -11.80
CA VAL A 38 6.01 -3.88 -10.52
C VAL A 38 6.05 -2.93 -9.32
N ALA A 39 6.65 -1.75 -9.45
CA ALA A 39 6.78 -0.78 -8.38
C ALA A 39 5.43 -0.30 -7.84
N LYS A 40 4.43 -0.05 -8.70
CA LYS A 40 3.08 0.36 -8.27
C LYS A 40 2.39 -0.74 -7.47
N GLY A 41 2.49 -1.98 -7.95
CA GLY A 41 1.96 -3.16 -7.25
C GLY A 41 2.56 -3.33 -5.86
N ILE A 42 3.87 -3.19 -5.74
CA ILE A 42 4.57 -3.26 -4.45
C ILE A 42 4.10 -2.14 -3.52
N VAL A 43 4.04 -0.90 -4.00
CA VAL A 43 3.64 0.26 -3.20
C VAL A 43 2.22 0.09 -2.66
N PHE A 44 1.28 -0.33 -3.49
CA PHE A 44 -0.11 -0.51 -3.06
C PHE A 44 -0.26 -1.70 -2.10
N SER A 45 0.52 -2.76 -2.30
CA SER A 45 0.59 -3.88 -1.37
C SER A 45 1.10 -3.44 0.00
N LEU A 46 2.19 -2.66 0.04
CA LEU A 46 2.74 -2.10 1.27
C LEU A 46 1.75 -1.17 1.99
N LEU A 47 0.99 -0.37 1.24
CA LEU A 47 -0.09 0.46 1.80
C LEU A 47 -1.22 -0.38 2.39
N SER A 48 -1.62 -1.48 1.74
CA SER A 48 -2.59 -2.44 2.30
C SER A 48 -2.11 -2.97 3.64
N MET A 49 -0.88 -3.47 3.67
CA MET A 49 -0.28 -4.06 4.86
C MET A 49 -0.15 -3.04 6.00
N ALA A 50 0.24 -1.81 5.69
CA ALA A 50 0.38 -0.76 6.68
C ALA A 50 -0.98 -0.35 7.30
N ILE A 51 -2.06 -0.35 6.52
CA ILE A 51 -3.42 -0.15 7.03
C ILE A 51 -3.86 -1.33 7.91
N GLU A 52 -3.71 -2.56 7.41
CA GLU A 52 -4.12 -3.77 8.14
C GLU A 52 -3.40 -3.90 9.49
N ARG A 53 -2.14 -3.48 9.56
CA ARG A 53 -1.34 -3.49 10.79
C ARG A 53 -1.54 -2.25 11.68
N GLY A 54 -2.45 -1.34 11.32
CA GLY A 54 -2.75 -0.14 12.09
C GLY A 54 -1.62 0.90 12.13
N VAL A 55 -0.64 0.78 11.23
CA VAL A 55 0.54 1.66 11.16
C VAL A 55 0.18 3.02 10.57
N ILE A 56 -0.73 3.03 9.58
CA ILE A 56 -1.31 4.25 9.00
C ILE A 56 -2.82 4.09 8.85
N ASP A 57 -3.54 5.20 8.85
CA ASP A 57 -4.95 5.21 8.49
C ASP A 57 -5.16 5.28 6.96
N LEU A 58 -6.40 5.04 6.53
CA LEU A 58 -6.77 5.11 5.12
C LEU A 58 -6.63 6.52 4.51
N ARG A 59 -6.64 7.58 5.32
CA ARG A 59 -6.47 8.96 4.83
C ARG A 59 -5.00 9.19 4.47
N ALA A 60 -4.07 8.82 5.34
CA ALA A 60 -2.64 8.90 5.12
C ALA A 60 -2.21 8.02 3.94
N ALA A 61 -2.71 6.79 3.86
CA ALA A 61 -2.44 5.90 2.74
C ALA A 61 -2.88 6.50 1.39
N ASN A 62 -4.03 7.19 1.36
CA ASN A 62 -4.51 7.89 0.17
C ASN A 62 -3.66 9.10 -0.24
N ALA A 63 -3.19 9.87 0.73
CA ALA A 63 -2.30 10.99 0.45
C ALA A 63 -1.00 10.50 -0.19
N ILE A 64 -0.44 9.41 0.33
CA ILE A 64 0.76 8.76 -0.19
C ILE A 64 0.52 8.21 -1.60
N ARG A 65 -0.60 7.50 -1.84
CA ARG A 65 -0.99 7.00 -3.16
C ARG A 65 -1.06 8.12 -4.20
N LYS A 66 -1.72 9.24 -3.86
CA LYS A 66 -1.85 10.38 -4.77
C LYS A 66 -0.50 11.00 -5.11
N ASP A 67 0.37 11.19 -4.11
CA ASP A 67 1.73 11.71 -4.34
C ASP A 67 2.54 10.75 -5.24
N PHE A 68 2.41 9.43 -5.02
CA PHE A 68 3.00 8.40 -5.86
C PHE A 68 2.54 8.46 -7.33
N GLU A 69 1.24 8.53 -7.55
CA GLU A 69 0.66 8.60 -8.89
C GLU A 69 1.01 9.91 -9.61
N LEU A 70 0.95 11.05 -8.92
CA LEU A 70 1.28 12.37 -9.48
C LEU A 70 2.72 12.42 -10.01
N ARG A 71 3.67 11.82 -9.27
CA ARG A 71 5.08 11.77 -9.67
C ARG A 71 5.36 10.75 -10.78
N GLY A 72 4.43 9.81 -11.00
CA GLY A 72 4.52 8.77 -12.03
C GLY A 72 3.80 9.09 -13.36
N MET A 73 3.21 10.29 -13.50
CA MET A 73 2.28 10.67 -14.58
C MET A 73 2.84 10.68 -16.02
N HIS A 74 4.10 10.28 -16.24
CA HIS A 74 4.70 10.37 -17.57
C HIS A 74 4.39 9.20 -18.51
N HIS A 75 3.76 8.11 -18.06
CA HIS A 75 3.51 6.94 -18.92
C HIS A 75 2.16 6.23 -18.68
N ASP A 76 1.44 6.00 -19.78
CA ASP A 76 0.20 5.23 -19.86
C ASP A 76 0.55 3.73 -19.94
N MET A 77 0.72 3.09 -18.79
CA MET A 77 1.13 1.69 -18.69
C MET A 77 0.08 0.88 -17.92
N SER A 78 -0.20 -0.34 -18.41
CA SER A 78 -1.17 -1.26 -17.80
C SER A 78 -0.84 -1.60 -16.34
N ASP A 79 -1.87 -1.56 -15.48
CA ASP A 79 -1.81 -1.75 -14.02
C ASP A 79 -1.64 -3.21 -13.54
N ARG A 80 -1.39 -4.17 -14.44
CA ARG A 80 -1.30 -5.59 -14.06
C ARG A 80 0.01 -5.89 -13.33
N VAL A 81 -0.09 -6.47 -12.13
CA VAL A 81 1.03 -6.92 -11.30
C VAL A 81 1.30 -8.40 -11.57
N PRO A 82 2.56 -8.87 -11.59
CA PRO A 82 2.84 -10.30 -11.76
C PRO A 82 2.22 -11.15 -10.63
N GLU A 83 1.53 -12.23 -10.99
CA GLU A 83 0.85 -13.15 -10.06
C GLU A 83 1.83 -13.84 -9.08
N TYR A 84 3.10 -13.99 -9.45
CA TYR A 84 4.12 -14.64 -8.63
C TYR A 84 4.78 -13.71 -7.60
N LEU A 85 4.45 -12.42 -7.57
CA LEU A 85 5.11 -11.46 -6.69
C LEU A 85 4.58 -11.56 -5.26
N MET A 86 5.37 -12.14 -4.36
CA MET A 86 5.08 -12.17 -2.92
C MET A 86 5.60 -10.89 -2.25
N VAL A 87 4.73 -10.18 -1.54
CA VAL A 87 5.09 -8.93 -0.85
C VAL A 87 5.07 -9.09 0.66
N ASP A 88 4.06 -9.77 1.22
CA ASP A 88 4.07 -10.14 2.64
C ASP A 88 4.79 -11.47 2.84
N LEU A 89 6.10 -11.41 3.09
CA LEU A 89 6.97 -12.58 3.19
C LEU A 89 6.71 -13.45 4.44
N ASP A 90 6.17 -12.85 5.51
CA ASP A 90 5.78 -13.53 6.74
C ASP A 90 4.50 -14.33 6.46
N LEU A 91 3.52 -13.70 5.80
CA LEU A 91 2.29 -14.36 5.38
C LEU A 91 2.54 -15.42 4.32
N ALA A 92 3.52 -15.24 3.43
CA ALA A 92 3.85 -16.22 2.39
C ALA A 92 4.27 -17.59 2.97
N MET A 93 4.75 -17.63 4.21
CA MET A 93 5.12 -18.88 4.88
C MET A 93 3.91 -19.74 5.28
N THR A 94 2.72 -19.14 5.39
CA THR A 94 1.51 -19.82 5.86
C THR A 94 0.35 -19.75 4.86
N ASP A 95 0.24 -18.66 4.11
CA ASP A 95 -0.76 -18.42 3.06
C ASP A 95 -0.12 -17.65 1.88
N PRO A 96 0.54 -18.35 0.95
CA PRO A 96 1.14 -17.74 -0.23
C PRO A 96 0.15 -16.95 -1.07
N SER A 97 -1.09 -17.42 -1.23
CA SER A 97 -2.09 -16.76 -2.06
C SER A 97 -2.52 -15.41 -1.48
N ALA A 98 -2.63 -15.31 -0.15
CA ALA A 98 -2.93 -14.04 0.51
C ALA A 98 -1.75 -13.05 0.53
N ALA A 99 -0.52 -13.56 0.44
CA ALA A 99 0.72 -12.77 0.42
C ALA A 99 1.07 -12.13 -0.93
N GLN A 100 0.39 -12.55 -2.00
CA GLN A 100 0.61 -12.05 -3.35
C GLN A 100 0.24 -10.57 -3.49
N ALA A 101 1.02 -9.86 -4.30
CA ALA A 101 0.80 -8.46 -4.60
C ALA A 101 -0.59 -8.22 -5.21
N GLU A 102 -1.07 -9.10 -6.09
CA GLU A 102 -2.42 -8.98 -6.65
C GLU A 102 -3.49 -8.97 -5.55
N THR A 103 -3.44 -9.94 -4.63
CA THR A 103 -4.38 -10.04 -3.52
C THR A 103 -4.32 -8.80 -2.61
N LEU A 104 -3.11 -8.33 -2.28
CA LEU A 104 -2.92 -7.15 -1.43
C LEU A 104 -3.40 -5.85 -2.11
N VAL A 105 -3.16 -5.70 -3.42
CA VAL A 105 -3.70 -4.57 -4.21
C VAL A 105 -5.23 -4.60 -4.24
N GLN A 106 -5.84 -5.76 -4.45
CA GLN A 106 -7.29 -5.91 -4.41
C GLN A 106 -7.87 -5.57 -3.02
N LYS A 107 -7.21 -6.00 -1.94
CA LYS A 107 -7.59 -5.61 -0.57
C LYS A 107 -7.53 -4.09 -0.38
N PHE A 108 -6.43 -3.46 -0.81
CA PHE A 108 -6.30 -2.02 -0.75
C PHE A 108 -7.43 -1.30 -1.50
N HIS A 109 -7.75 -1.73 -2.73
CA HIS A 109 -8.88 -1.17 -3.49
C HIS A 109 -10.22 -1.38 -2.77
N LYS A 110 -10.46 -2.56 -2.17
CA LYS A 110 -11.67 -2.80 -1.37
C LYS A 110 -11.77 -1.83 -0.20
N LEU A 111 -10.68 -1.55 0.52
CA LEU A 111 -10.65 -0.58 1.62
C LEU A 111 -11.04 0.83 1.14
N GLN A 112 -10.62 1.22 -0.06
CA GLN A 112 -11.02 2.51 -0.67
C GLN A 112 -12.53 2.59 -0.93
N LEU A 113 -13.11 1.52 -1.48
CA LEU A 113 -14.52 1.46 -1.85
C LEU A 113 -15.47 1.52 -0.64
N HIS A 114 -15.13 0.83 0.45
CA HIS A 114 -15.96 0.82 1.67
C HIS A 114 -16.11 2.22 2.27
N LYS A 115 -15.01 2.99 2.33
CA LYS A 115 -15.05 4.38 2.83
C LYS A 115 -15.87 5.32 1.95
N THR A 116 -15.84 5.15 0.62
CA THR A 116 -16.67 5.94 -0.29
C THR A 116 -18.16 5.69 -0.07
N ASN A 117 -18.55 4.45 0.20
CA ASN A 117 -19.94 4.07 0.46
C ASN A 117 -20.44 4.56 1.83
N ASP A 118 -19.60 4.51 2.86
CA ASP A 118 -19.92 5.08 4.17
C ASP A 118 -20.09 6.61 4.10
N SER A 119 -19.23 7.29 3.34
CA SER A 119 -19.34 8.74 3.15
C SER A 119 -20.58 9.17 2.35
N LYS A 120 -21.13 8.28 1.49
CA LYS A 120 -22.33 8.55 0.68
C LYS A 120 -23.63 8.34 1.46
N ARG A 121 -23.63 7.42 2.44
CA ARG A 121 -24.78 7.16 3.34
C ARG A 121 -25.07 8.31 4.29
N ILE A 122 -24.06 9.08 4.71
CA ILE A 122 -24.24 10.20 5.64
C ILE A 122 -24.90 11.42 4.96
N VAL A 123 -24.77 11.54 3.63
CA VAL A 123 -25.25 12.71 2.85
C VAL A 123 -26.70 12.52 2.36
N THR A 124 -27.29 11.33 2.45
CA THR A 124 -28.65 11.04 1.96
C THR A 124 -29.74 11.08 3.04
N THR A 125 -29.40 11.49 4.26
CA THR A 125 -30.33 11.65 5.40
C THR A 125 -30.52 13.11 5.83
N GLY A 126 -30.20 14.08 4.98
CA GLY A 126 -30.41 15.51 5.21
C GLY A 126 -31.51 16.08 4.33
#